data_AF-A0A836RHY1-F1
#
_entry.id   AF-A0A836RHY1-F1
#
_cell.length_a   1.000
_cell.length_b   1.000
_cell.length_c   1.000
_cell.angle_alpha   90.00
_cell.angle_beta   90.00
_cell.angle_gamma   90.00
#
_symmetry.space_group_name_H-M   'P 1'
#
loop_
_entity.id
_entity.type
_entity.pdbx_description
1 polymer ?
#
loop_
_entity_poly.entity_id
_entity_poly.type
_entity_poly.pdbx_seq_one_letter_code
_entity_poly.pdbx_strand_id
1 'polypeptide(L)' 'GPGLFLKANKIIGGCDGVLGRGMQWQGLSVWVTLRYGPSIWVPSSFMPTLPGRLFVLKELAGPLVAECN' A
#
# COMPACT_ATOMS: atom_id res chain seq x y z
N GLY A 1 -3.34 13.14 -10.24
CA GLY A 1 -2.03 12.71 -9.66
C GLY A 1 -1.95 13.10 -8.19
N PRO A 2 -0.82 12.88 -7.52
CA PRO A 2 -0.65 13.12 -6.07
C PRO A 2 -1.10 14.49 -5.59
N GLY A 3 -0.83 15.55 -6.35
CA GLY A 3 -1.19 16.92 -5.99
C GLY A 3 -2.69 17.21 -5.81
N LEU A 4 -3.58 16.29 -6.22
CA LEU A 4 -5.02 16.42 -5.98
C LEU A 4 -5.42 15.83 -4.61
N PHE A 5 -5.01 14.60 -4.31
CA PHE A 5 -5.36 13.97 -3.03
C PHE A 5 -4.56 14.54 -1.85
N LEU A 6 -3.38 15.13 -2.11
CA LEU A 6 -2.57 15.77 -1.07
C LEU A 6 -3.22 17.01 -0.46
N LYS A 7 -4.31 17.52 -1.06
CA LYS A 7 -5.12 18.61 -0.51
C LYS A 7 -6.18 18.13 0.49
N ALA A 8 -6.37 16.81 0.62
CA ALA A 8 -7.36 16.26 1.52
C ALA A 8 -6.91 16.39 2.99
N ASN A 9 -7.86 16.68 3.89
CA ASN A 9 -7.57 16.74 5.33
C ASN A 9 -7.35 15.35 5.95
N LYS A 10 -7.92 14.31 5.33
CA LYS A 10 -7.79 12.91 5.72
C LYS A 10 -7.78 12.03 4.48
N ILE A 11 -7.16 10.87 4.63
CA ILE A 11 -7.07 9.86 3.58
C ILE A 11 -7.55 8.50 4.09
N ILE A 12 -8.17 7.76 3.20
CA ILE A 12 -8.57 6.37 3.41
C ILE A 12 -7.98 5.58 2.25
N GLY A 13 -7.15 4.58 2.58
CA GLY A 13 -6.54 3.66 1.61
C GLY A 13 -7.04 2.24 1.81
N GLY A 14 -6.97 1.44 0.75
CA GLY A 14 -7.36 0.03 0.75
C GLY A 14 -6.40 -0.79 -0.10
N CYS A 15 -6.10 -2.02 0.32
CA CYS A 15 -5.39 -3.01 -0.48
C CYS A 15 -6.03 -4.40 -0.30
N ASP A 16 -6.63 -4.92 -1.36
CA ASP A 16 -7.46 -6.13 -1.33
C ASP A 16 -7.14 -7.14 -2.45
N GLY A 17 -6.02 -6.99 -3.16
CA GLY A 17 -5.65 -7.88 -4.27
C GLY A 17 -5.04 -9.21 -3.82
N VAL A 18 -5.83 -10.04 -3.13
CA VAL A 18 -5.50 -11.42 -2.79
C VAL A 18 -6.28 -12.36 -3.72
N LEU A 19 -5.57 -13.17 -4.50
CA LEU A 19 -6.19 -14.24 -5.33
C LEU A 19 -6.24 -15.60 -4.59
N GLY A 20 -5.77 -15.64 -3.34
CA GLY A 20 -5.60 -16.87 -2.57
C GLY A 20 -4.34 -17.64 -2.98
N ARG A 21 -4.21 -18.88 -2.52
CA ARG A 21 -3.09 -19.80 -2.87
C ARG A 21 -1.70 -19.30 -2.45
N GLY A 22 -1.61 -18.45 -1.43
CA GLY A 22 -0.36 -17.89 -0.95
C GLY A 22 0.20 -16.75 -1.82
N MET A 23 -0.58 -16.26 -2.80
CA MET A 23 -0.15 -15.14 -3.65
C MET A 23 -0.12 -13.82 -2.89
N GLN A 24 0.98 -13.08 -2.99
CA GLN A 24 1.24 -11.85 -2.22
C GLN A 24 1.79 -10.68 -3.04
N TRP A 25 1.54 -10.64 -4.36
CA TRP A 25 2.03 -9.55 -5.21
C TRP A 25 1.60 -8.14 -4.72
N GLN A 26 0.40 -7.99 -4.16
CA GLN A 26 -0.04 -6.72 -3.58
C GLN A 26 0.56 -6.41 -2.21
N GLY A 27 1.09 -7.42 -1.52
CA GLY A 27 1.78 -7.22 -0.25
C GLY A 27 2.97 -6.27 -0.44
N LEU A 28 3.70 -6.40 -1.55
CA LEU A 28 4.80 -5.49 -1.88
C LEU A 28 4.32 -4.03 -1.98
N SER A 29 3.17 -3.79 -2.62
CA SER A 29 2.57 -2.47 -2.73
C SER A 29 2.28 -1.85 -1.35
N VAL A 30 1.81 -2.64 -0.38
CA VAL A 30 1.59 -2.20 1.01
C VAL A 30 2.91 -1.79 1.66
N TRP A 31 3.93 -2.64 1.56
CA TRP A 31 5.23 -2.36 2.17
C TRP A 31 5.94 -1.17 1.55
N VAL A 32 5.93 -1.05 0.21
CA VAL A 32 6.47 0.10 -0.51
C VAL A 32 5.74 1.39 -0.09
N THR A 33 4.41 1.35 -0.03
CA THR A 33 3.60 2.49 0.43
C THR A 33 4.03 2.97 1.82
N LEU A 34 4.25 2.05 2.75
CA LEU A 34 4.54 2.37 4.15
C LEU A 34 6.02 2.66 4.46
N ARG A 35 6.96 2.16 3.66
CA ARG A 35 8.40 2.14 4.04
C ARG A 35 9.35 2.80 3.03
N TYR A 36 8.94 3.02 1.78
CA TYR A 36 9.84 3.53 0.75
C TYR A 36 10.19 5.02 0.93
N GLY A 37 9.30 5.79 1.54
CA GLY A 37 9.37 7.25 1.64
C GLY A 37 8.75 7.95 0.42
N PRO A 38 8.33 9.22 0.54
CA PRO A 38 7.59 9.91 -0.52
C PRO A 38 8.41 10.07 -1.81
N SER A 39 7.87 9.56 -2.92
CA SER A 39 8.49 9.66 -4.25
C SER A 39 7.44 9.85 -5.34
N ILE A 40 7.72 10.76 -6.28
CA ILE A 40 6.83 11.01 -7.43
C ILE A 40 6.63 9.77 -8.31
N TRP A 41 7.57 8.83 -8.26
CA TRP A 41 7.52 7.55 -8.98
C TRP A 41 6.72 6.48 -8.23
N VAL A 42 6.38 6.74 -6.97
CA VAL A 42 5.58 5.86 -6.11
C VAL A 42 4.44 6.68 -5.49
N PRO A 43 3.39 7.05 -6.24
CA PRO A 43 2.32 7.93 -5.77
C PRO A 43 1.70 7.55 -4.41
N SER A 44 1.54 6.25 -4.13
CA SER A 44 0.96 5.78 -2.87
C SER A 44 1.83 6.09 -1.65
N SER A 45 3.15 6.25 -1.82
CA SER A 45 4.11 6.59 -0.74
C SER A 45 3.86 7.97 -0.11
N PHE A 46 3.08 8.83 -0.78
CA PHE A 46 2.62 10.09 -0.21
C PHE A 46 1.42 9.93 0.72
N MET A 47 0.70 8.81 0.68
CA MET A 47 -0.47 8.62 1.55
C MET A 47 -0.04 8.64 3.03
N PRO A 48 0.97 7.90 3.50
CA PRO A 48 1.31 7.90 4.93
C PRO A 48 1.77 9.25 5.51
N THR A 49 1.99 10.29 4.69
CA THR A 49 2.32 11.63 5.17
C THR A 49 1.11 12.44 5.66
N LEU A 50 -0.10 11.91 5.49
CA LEU A 50 -1.35 12.55 5.91
C LEU A 50 -2.08 11.68 6.94
N PRO A 51 -2.87 12.28 7.86
CA PRO A 51 -3.64 11.52 8.83
C PRO A 51 -4.73 10.69 8.14
N GLY A 52 -4.91 9.44 8.56
CA GLY A 52 -5.86 8.56 7.91
C GLY A 52 -5.89 7.13 8.43
N ARG A 53 -6.50 6.25 7.63
CA ARG A 53 -6.47 4.79 7.85
C ARG A 53 -6.18 4.06 6.55
N LEU A 54 -5.41 2.99 6.67
CA LEU A 54 -5.15 2.02 5.61
C LEU A 54 -5.82 0.69 6.01
N PHE A 55 -6.69 0.20 5.15
CA PHE A 55 -7.31 -1.11 5.29
C PHE A 55 -6.58 -2.10 4.40
N VAL A 56 -6.14 -3.23 4.96
CA VAL A 56 -5.45 -4.29 4.22
C VAL A 56 -6.07 -5.63 4.57
N LEU A 57 -6.14 -6.52 3.59
CA LEU A 57 -6.40 -7.93 3.86
C LEU A 57 -5.25 -8.52 4.69
N LYS A 58 -5.59 -9.39 5.64
CA LYS A 58 -4.64 -9.94 6.61
C LYS A 58 -3.51 -10.69 5.92
N GLU A 59 -3.81 -11.34 4.80
CA GLU A 59 -2.89 -12.08 3.95
C GLU A 59 -1.83 -11.17 3.31
N LEU A 60 -2.10 -9.87 3.14
CA LEU A 60 -1.16 -8.90 2.57
C LEU A 60 -0.29 -8.20 3.63
N ALA A 61 -0.60 -8.39 4.91
CA ALA A 61 0.13 -7.75 6.02
C ALA A 61 1.53 -8.37 6.27
N GLY A 62 1.84 -9.48 5.60
CA GLY A 62 3.17 -10.10 5.58
C GLY A 62 3.37 -11.26 6.57
N PRO A 63 4.59 -11.81 6.65
CA PRO A 63 5.80 -11.39 5.92
C PRO A 63 5.68 -11.63 4.41
N LEU A 64 6.40 -10.84 3.60
CA LEU A 64 6.52 -11.12 2.16
C LEU A 64 7.34 -12.39 1.99
N VAL A 65 6.69 -13.43 1.48
CA VAL A 65 7.35 -14.70 1.14
C VAL A 65 7.54 -14.72 -0.37
N ALA A 66 8.75 -15.10 -0.82
CA ALA A 66 9.03 -15.28 -2.22
C ALA A 66 8.11 -16.38 -2.79
N GLU A 67 7.37 -16.08 -3.85
CA GLU A 67 6.62 -17.08 -4.58
C GLU A 67 7.60 -17.94 -5.40
N CYS A 68 7.68 -19.23 -5.12
CA CYS A 68 8.54 -20.19 -5.85
C CYS A 68 7.72 -21.04 -6.83
N ASN A 69 6.84 -20.43 -7.62
CA ASN A 69 6.14 -21.14 -8.70
C ASN A 69 7.13 -21.61 -9.78
#